data_AF-A0A536UA78-F1
#
_entry.id   AF-A0A536UA78-F1
#
_cell.length_a   1.000
_cell.length_b   1.000
_cell.length_c   1.000
_cell.angle_alpha   90.00
_cell.angle_beta   90.00
_cell.angle_gamma   90.00
#
_symmetry.space_group_name_H-M   'P 1'
#
loop_
_entity.id
_entity.type
_entity.pdbx_description
1 polymer ?
#
loop_
_entity_poly.entity_id
_entity_poly.type
_entity_poly.pdbx_seq_one_letter_code
_entity_poly.pdbx_strand_id
1 'polypeptide(L)'
;MHGWLAQPAPDGQRFYVGVFGVDGPSTTGLQGLDGMFFVAKRAVVESVAFDEVTFDGFHGYDLDFSFAAHLAGFSVGVSAEIAVIHASGGTFGDAWQRYANRFAKKHRDQLPAEAFPAKWSFARMLVASKEAIVREFPLERLMAITRQVRAAAPREPPL
;
A
#
# COMPACT_ATOMS: atom_id res chain seq x y z
N MET A 1 -1.13 6.96 1.71
CA MET A 1 -0.50 5.71 1.20
C MET A 1 0.89 5.64 1.80
N HIS A 2 1.25 4.47 2.35
CA HIS A 2 2.50 4.24 3.09
C HIS A 2 3.19 2.98 2.58
N GLY A 3 4.52 2.96 2.55
CA GLY A 3 5.32 1.79 2.19
C GLY A 3 6.28 2.04 1.04
N TRP A 4 6.90 0.97 0.56
CA TRP A 4 7.78 1.00 -0.60
C TRP A 4 7.85 -0.39 -1.23
N LEU A 5 8.11 -0.44 -2.54
CA LEU A 5 8.35 -1.69 -3.25
C LEU A 5 9.28 -1.48 -4.44
N ALA A 6 9.87 -2.57 -4.89
CA ALA A 6 10.56 -2.63 -6.16
C ALA A 6 9.72 -3.37 -7.21
N GLN A 7 9.85 -2.96 -8.48
CA GLN A 7 9.27 -3.65 -9.63
C GLN A 7 10.34 -3.78 -10.72
N PRO A 8 10.38 -4.88 -11.49
CA PRO A 8 11.22 -4.96 -12.67
C PRO A 8 10.92 -3.80 -13.63
N ALA A 9 11.96 -3.18 -14.16
CA ALA A 9 11.83 -2.24 -15.26
C ALA A 9 11.49 -2.98 -16.56
N PRO A 10 10.85 -2.32 -17.55
CA PRO A 10 10.51 -2.94 -18.83
C PRO A 10 11.71 -3.49 -19.61
N ASP A 11 12.93 -3.02 -19.31
CA ASP A 11 14.16 -3.53 -19.92
C ASP A 11 14.59 -4.91 -19.40
N GLY A 12 13.96 -5.41 -18.34
CA GLY A 12 14.28 -6.71 -17.73
C GLY A 12 15.62 -6.78 -17.02
N GLN A 13 16.36 -5.67 -16.92
CA GLN A 13 17.70 -5.62 -16.33
C GLN A 13 17.73 -4.82 -15.02
N ARG A 14 16.86 -3.82 -14.91
CA ARG A 14 16.84 -2.86 -13.79
C ARG A 14 15.54 -2.96 -13.00
N PHE A 15 15.48 -2.19 -11.92
CA PHE A 15 14.32 -2.14 -11.04
C PHE A 15 13.89 -0.69 -10.81
N TYR A 16 12.59 -0.46 -10.76
CA TYR A 16 12.03 0.75 -10.20
C TYR A 16 11.73 0.55 -8.73
N VAL A 17 12.30 1.39 -7.87
CA VAL A 17 11.91 1.50 -6.47
C VAL A 17 10.91 2.64 -6.34
N GLY A 18 9.70 2.31 -5.91
CA GLY A 18 8.66 3.27 -5.55
C GLY A 18 8.64 3.46 -4.04
N VAL A 19 8.72 4.72 -3.58
CA VAL A 19 8.64 5.09 -2.16
C VAL A 19 7.36 5.89 -1.94
N PHE A 20 6.46 5.37 -1.12
CA PHE A 20 5.15 5.92 -0.81
C PHE A 20 5.14 6.35 0.65
N GLY A 21 5.66 7.53 0.98
CA GLY A 21 5.51 8.09 2.34
C GLY A 21 6.01 7.21 3.49
N VAL A 22 7.33 7.00 3.57
CA VAL A 22 8.00 6.27 4.66
C VAL A 22 8.48 7.25 5.72
N ASP A 23 7.86 7.19 6.91
CA ASP A 23 8.17 8.11 8.02
C ASP A 23 8.96 7.45 9.17
N GLY A 24 9.11 6.13 9.13
CA GLY A 24 9.78 5.33 10.15
C GLY A 24 9.80 3.84 9.78
N PRO A 25 10.28 2.96 10.68
CA PRO A 25 10.39 1.52 10.42
C PRO A 25 9.03 0.86 10.18
N SER A 26 7.97 1.44 10.71
CA SER A 26 6.60 1.02 10.44
C SER A 26 5.64 2.21 10.47
N THR A 27 4.50 2.06 9.81
CA THR A 27 3.35 2.97 9.91
C THR A 27 2.15 2.16 10.34
N THR A 28 1.51 2.56 11.44
CA THR A 28 0.33 1.91 12.01
C THR A 28 -0.90 2.81 11.88
N GLY A 29 -2.08 2.32 12.29
CA GLY A 29 -3.33 3.08 12.19
C GLY A 29 -3.84 3.18 10.75
N LEU A 30 -3.38 2.29 9.87
CA LEU A 30 -3.91 2.19 8.51
C LEU A 30 -5.28 1.50 8.55
N GLN A 31 -6.02 1.65 7.45
CA GLN A 31 -7.35 1.06 7.30
C GLN A 31 -7.39 0.00 6.20
N GLY A 32 -6.37 -0.06 5.34
CA GLY A 32 -6.32 -1.00 4.23
C GLY A 32 -4.89 -1.28 3.83
N LEU A 33 -4.67 -2.47 3.28
CA LEU A 33 -3.39 -2.94 2.75
C LEU A 33 -3.53 -3.33 1.28
N ASP A 34 -2.43 -3.22 0.54
CA ASP A 34 -2.29 -3.85 -0.77
C ASP A 34 -1.96 -5.34 -0.61
N GLY A 35 -2.55 -6.17 -1.47
CA GLY A 35 -2.49 -7.63 -1.42
C GLY A 35 -1.23 -8.26 -1.98
N MET A 36 -0.26 -7.50 -2.48
CA MET A 36 0.98 -8.07 -3.04
C MET A 36 1.76 -8.92 -2.02
N PHE A 37 1.75 -8.51 -0.75
CA PHE A 37 2.36 -9.23 0.36
C PHE A 37 1.89 -8.62 1.69
N PHE A 38 1.26 -9.42 2.54
CA PHE A 38 1.02 -9.08 3.93
C PHE A 38 1.04 -10.33 4.80
N VAL A 39 1.20 -10.13 6.10
CA VAL A 39 1.17 -11.19 7.10
C VAL A 39 0.16 -10.82 8.17
N ALA A 40 -0.56 -11.82 8.68
CA ALA A 40 -1.52 -11.64 9.76
C ALA A 40 -1.33 -12.73 10.82
N LYS A 41 -1.62 -12.39 12.08
CA LYS A 41 -1.70 -13.42 13.13
C LYS A 41 -2.86 -14.35 12.81
N ARG A 42 -2.70 -15.65 13.07
CA ARG A 42 -3.76 -16.65 12.92
C ARG A 42 -5.07 -16.21 13.57
N ALA A 43 -5.02 -15.68 14.79
CA ALA A 43 -6.20 -15.21 15.51
C ALA A 43 -6.96 -14.07 14.78
N VAL A 44 -6.28 -13.23 14.01
CA VAL A 44 -6.94 -12.20 13.18
C VAL A 44 -7.67 -12.86 12.02
N VAL A 45 -7.02 -13.82 11.35
CA VAL A 45 -7.63 -14.58 10.24
C VAL A 45 -8.85 -15.36 10.71
N GLU A 46 -8.78 -16.02 11.87
CA GLU A 46 -9.89 -16.77 12.45
C GLU A 46 -11.02 -15.85 12.94
N SER A 47 -10.72 -14.62 13.37
CA SER A 47 -11.72 -13.66 13.85
C SER A 47 -12.43 -12.89 12.74
N VAL A 48 -11.74 -12.57 11.65
CA VAL A 48 -12.25 -11.70 10.58
C VAL A 48 -12.67 -12.52 9.36
N ALA A 49 -11.89 -13.54 9.01
CA ALA A 49 -12.00 -14.34 7.79
C ALA A 49 -11.95 -13.53 6.48
N PHE A 50 -11.69 -14.21 5.36
CA PHE A 50 -11.88 -13.62 4.03
C PHE A 50 -13.35 -13.79 3.61
N ASP A 51 -13.95 -12.75 3.05
CA ASP A 51 -15.31 -12.81 2.49
C ASP A 51 -15.27 -13.32 1.05
N GLU A 52 -15.08 -14.63 0.90
CA GLU A 52 -15.00 -15.31 -0.40
C GLU A 52 -16.32 -15.25 -1.19
N VAL A 53 -17.45 -14.93 -0.53
CA VAL A 53 -18.76 -14.80 -1.19
C VAL A 53 -18.85 -13.46 -1.91
N THR A 54 -18.46 -12.36 -1.24
CA THR A 54 -18.48 -11.02 -1.85
C THR A 54 -17.27 -10.78 -2.76
N PHE A 55 -16.11 -11.33 -2.42
CA PHE A 55 -14.84 -11.16 -3.15
C PHE A 55 -14.38 -12.48 -3.75
N ASP A 56 -15.24 -13.07 -4.59
CA ASP A 56 -15.11 -14.35 -5.30
C ASP A 56 -14.07 -14.37 -6.45
N GLY A 57 -13.08 -13.47 -6.44
CA GLY A 57 -12.08 -13.38 -7.50
C GLY A 57 -10.80 -12.66 -7.05
N PHE A 58 -10.02 -12.20 -8.02
CA PHE A 58 -8.64 -11.77 -7.74
C PHE A 58 -8.51 -10.37 -7.10
N HIS A 59 -9.55 -9.53 -7.11
CA HIS A 59 -9.43 -8.16 -6.62
C HIS A 59 -10.27 -7.91 -5.38
N GLY A 60 -9.77 -7.03 -4.50
CA GLY A 60 -10.52 -6.47 -3.38
C GLY A 60 -10.56 -7.34 -2.12
N TYR A 61 -10.13 -8.60 -2.18
CA TYR A 61 -10.07 -9.49 -1.03
C TYR A 61 -9.12 -8.98 0.07
N ASP A 62 -8.01 -8.38 -0.35
CA ASP A 62 -6.95 -7.79 0.46
C ASP A 62 -7.43 -6.54 1.19
N LEU A 63 -8.04 -5.63 0.43
CA LEU A 63 -8.62 -4.40 0.95
C LEU A 63 -9.79 -4.69 1.89
N ASP A 64 -10.68 -5.63 1.53
CA ASP A 64 -11.80 -6.04 2.37
C ASP A 64 -11.32 -6.66 3.68
N PHE A 65 -10.42 -7.65 3.62
CA PHE A 65 -9.88 -8.31 4.81
C PHE A 65 -9.20 -7.32 5.76
N SER A 66 -8.34 -6.45 5.23
CA SER A 66 -7.61 -5.47 6.05
C SER A 66 -8.52 -4.38 6.62
N PHE A 67 -9.53 -3.94 5.87
CA PHE A 67 -10.52 -2.99 6.38
C PHE A 67 -11.44 -3.61 7.43
N ALA A 68 -11.90 -4.85 7.23
CA ALA A 68 -12.66 -5.58 8.22
C ALA A 68 -11.86 -5.82 9.51
N ALA A 69 -10.56 -6.12 9.40
CA ALA A 69 -9.66 -6.23 10.55
C ALA A 69 -9.51 -4.89 11.30
N HIS A 70 -9.41 -3.77 10.57
CA HIS A 70 -9.41 -2.43 11.15
C HIS A 70 -10.72 -2.16 11.92
N LEU A 71 -11.87 -2.44 11.32
CA LEU A 71 -13.19 -2.25 11.97
C LEU A 71 -13.37 -3.14 13.20
N ALA A 72 -12.77 -4.33 13.22
CA ALA A 72 -12.74 -5.22 14.38
C ALA A 72 -11.76 -4.76 15.49
N GLY A 73 -11.07 -3.64 15.30
CA GLY A 73 -10.16 -3.06 16.29
C GLY A 73 -8.73 -3.62 16.25
N PHE A 74 -8.38 -4.42 15.23
CA PHE A 74 -7.00 -4.87 15.06
C PHE A 74 -6.10 -3.78 14.48
N SER A 75 -4.83 -3.79 14.86
CA SER A 75 -3.83 -2.89 14.28
C SER A 75 -3.48 -3.33 12.85
N VAL A 76 -3.65 -2.40 11.91
CA VAL A 76 -3.23 -2.54 10.52
C VAL A 76 -2.10 -1.55 10.23
N GLY A 77 -1.06 -2.03 9.54
CA GLY A 77 0.13 -1.23 9.29
C GLY A 77 1.04 -1.86 8.25
N VAL A 78 2.02 -1.07 7.81
CA VAL A 78 3.09 -1.50 6.89
C VAL A 78 4.45 -1.36 7.58
N SER A 79 5.39 -2.24 7.23
CA SER A 79 6.80 -2.12 7.64
C SER A 79 7.63 -1.64 6.46
N ALA A 80 8.57 -0.75 6.73
CA ALA A 80 9.58 -0.30 5.77
C ALA A 80 10.85 -1.16 5.79
N GLU A 81 10.92 -2.17 6.66
CA GLU A 81 12.14 -2.97 6.86
C GLU A 81 12.23 -4.19 5.93
N ILE A 82 11.13 -4.55 5.27
CA ILE A 82 11.08 -5.68 4.33
C ILE A 82 11.08 -5.14 2.91
N ALA A 83 12.14 -5.47 2.16
CA ALA A 83 12.22 -5.17 0.73
C ALA A 83 11.49 -6.26 -0.08
N VAL A 84 10.55 -5.87 -0.93
CA VAL A 84 9.80 -6.78 -1.82
C VAL A 84 9.97 -6.35 -3.27
N ILE A 85 10.31 -7.32 -4.13
CA ILE A 85 10.25 -7.17 -5.58
C ILE A 85 8.94 -7.78 -6.07
N HIS A 86 8.05 -6.95 -6.59
CA HIS A 86 6.76 -7.38 -7.14
C HIS A 86 6.82 -7.31 -8.67
N ALA A 87 6.86 -8.47 -9.32
CA ALA A 87 6.96 -8.60 -10.78
C ALA A 87 5.58 -8.54 -11.47
N SER A 88 4.73 -7.60 -11.05
CA SER A 88 3.43 -7.32 -11.65
C SER A 88 3.10 -5.83 -11.53
N GLY A 89 2.60 -5.24 -12.62
CA GLY A 89 2.15 -3.85 -12.66
C GLY A 89 0.72 -3.64 -12.15
N GLY A 90 -0.02 -4.74 -11.90
CA GLY A 90 -1.46 -4.69 -11.64
C GLY A 90 -2.28 -4.47 -12.92
N THR A 91 -3.56 -4.87 -12.86
CA THR A 91 -4.52 -4.68 -13.95
C THR A 91 -5.78 -4.03 -13.40
N PHE A 92 -6.02 -2.77 -13.77
CA PHE A 92 -7.14 -1.95 -13.28
C PHE A 92 -8.29 -1.88 -14.31
N GLY A 93 -8.72 -3.05 -14.80
CA GLY A 93 -9.81 -3.15 -15.78
C GLY A 93 -11.20 -3.32 -15.15
N ASP A 94 -12.18 -3.74 -15.95
CA ASP A 94 -13.56 -3.94 -15.51
C ASP A 94 -13.69 -4.86 -14.30
N ALA A 95 -12.86 -5.91 -14.23
CA ALA A 95 -12.83 -6.81 -13.07
C ALA A 95 -12.51 -6.04 -11.78
N TRP A 96 -11.43 -5.26 -11.79
CA TRP A 96 -11.04 -4.42 -10.66
C TRP A 96 -12.17 -3.45 -10.28
N GLN A 97 -12.76 -2.76 -11.26
CA GLN A 97 -13.85 -1.80 -11.00
C GLN A 97 -15.08 -2.48 -10.38
N ARG A 98 -15.43 -3.70 -10.81
CA ARG A 98 -16.52 -4.48 -10.21
C ARG A 98 -16.27 -4.74 -8.72
N TYR A 99 -15.06 -5.17 -8.35
CA TYR A 99 -14.73 -5.44 -6.94
C TYR A 99 -14.58 -4.16 -6.11
N ALA A 100 -14.07 -3.07 -6.70
CA ALA A 100 -14.07 -1.75 -6.05
C ALA A 100 -15.50 -1.30 -5.70
N ASN A 101 -16.46 -1.49 -6.62
CA ASN A 101 -17.87 -1.19 -6.36
C ASN A 101 -18.47 -2.11 -5.28
N ARG A 102 -18.09 -3.39 -5.23
CA ARG A 102 -18.52 -4.31 -4.17
C ARG A 102 -18.01 -3.85 -2.80
N PHE A 103 -16.73 -3.47 -2.71
CA PHE A 103 -16.14 -2.91 -1.50
C PHE A 103 -16.89 -1.65 -1.03
N ALA A 104 -17.06 -0.67 -1.93
CA ALA A 104 -17.76 0.57 -1.61
C ALA A 104 -19.22 0.34 -1.16
N LYS A 105 -19.90 -0.66 -1.75
CA LYS A 105 -21.27 -1.04 -1.36
C LYS A 105 -21.31 -1.72 0.01
N LYS A 106 -20.39 -2.67 0.26
CA LYS A 106 -20.33 -3.43 1.53
C LYS A 106 -20.03 -2.52 2.72
N HIS A 107 -19.12 -1.56 2.53
CA HIS A 107 -18.60 -0.69 3.60
C HIS A 107 -19.16 0.74 3.56
N ARG A 108 -20.30 0.94 2.88
CA ARG A 108 -20.85 2.26 2.60
C ARG A 108 -20.99 3.14 3.84
N ASP A 109 -21.44 2.54 4.95
CA ASP A 109 -21.75 3.27 6.19
C ASP A 109 -20.51 3.52 7.06
N GLN A 110 -19.40 2.84 6.75
CA GLN A 110 -18.11 2.97 7.44
C GLN A 110 -17.12 3.86 6.66
N LEU A 111 -17.37 4.08 5.37
CA LEU A 111 -16.55 4.95 4.54
C LEU A 111 -16.95 6.42 4.73
N PRO A 112 -15.98 7.37 4.65
CA PRO A 112 -16.30 8.79 4.73
C PRO A 112 -17.18 9.21 3.54
N ALA A 113 -18.13 10.11 3.81
CA ALA A 113 -19.02 10.65 2.79
C ALA A 113 -18.27 11.45 1.70
N GLU A 114 -17.11 12.00 2.04
CA GLU A 114 -16.23 12.73 1.13
C GLU A 114 -14.81 12.15 1.18
N ALA A 115 -14.19 12.02 0.00
CA ALA A 115 -12.78 11.68 -0.09
C ALA A 115 -11.95 12.93 0.26
N PHE A 116 -11.29 12.92 1.42
CA PHE A 116 -10.32 13.95 1.72
C PHE A 116 -9.10 13.80 0.81
N PRO A 117 -8.47 14.91 0.35
CA PRO A 117 -7.19 14.82 -0.31
C PRO A 117 -6.18 14.25 0.69
N ALA A 118 -5.85 12.96 0.54
CA ALA A 118 -4.80 12.36 1.34
C ALA A 118 -3.50 13.09 1.02
N LYS A 119 -2.79 13.59 2.03
CA LYS A 119 -1.41 14.04 1.83
C LYS A 119 -0.56 12.81 1.54
N TRP A 120 -0.31 12.54 0.26
CA TRP A 120 0.56 11.46 -0.17
C TRP A 120 1.85 12.01 -0.77
N SER A 121 2.92 11.24 -0.67
CA SER A 121 4.23 11.56 -1.22
C SER A 121 4.75 10.33 -1.96
N PHE A 122 5.17 10.53 -3.20
CA PHE A 122 5.68 9.46 -4.05
C PHE A 122 6.99 9.88 -4.71
N ALA A 123 7.96 8.96 -4.70
CA ALA A 123 9.15 9.03 -5.53
C ALA A 123 9.36 7.70 -6.24
N ARG A 124 9.94 7.75 -7.43
CA ARG A 124 10.34 6.58 -8.21
C ARG A 124 11.79 6.73 -8.64
N MET A 125 12.60 5.72 -8.39
CA MET A 125 14.02 5.70 -8.69
C MET A 125 14.37 4.43 -9.45
N LEU A 126 15.28 4.53 -10.42
CA LEU A 126 15.77 3.38 -11.17
C LEU A 126 17.04 2.84 -10.52
N VAL A 127 17.14 1.52 -10.39
CA VAL A 127 18.17 0.81 -9.62
C VAL A 127 18.74 -0.33 -10.46
N ALA A 128 20.05 -0.53 -10.38
CA ALA A 128 20.78 -1.43 -11.27
C ALA A 128 20.54 -2.92 -10.99
N SER A 129 20.33 -3.32 -9.74
CA SER A 129 20.17 -4.74 -9.37
C SER A 129 19.32 -4.95 -8.11
N LYS A 130 18.95 -6.20 -7.84
CA LYS A 130 18.22 -6.58 -6.61
C LYS A 130 19.06 -6.36 -5.34
N GLU A 131 20.36 -6.59 -5.40
CA GLU A 131 21.29 -6.35 -4.30
C GLU A 131 21.41 -4.84 -4.03
N ALA A 132 21.41 -4.04 -5.09
CA ALA A 132 21.41 -2.59 -4.98
C ALA A 132 20.14 -2.07 -4.30
N ILE A 133 18.97 -2.70 -4.47
CA ILE A 133 17.74 -2.30 -3.75
C ILE A 133 17.97 -2.33 -2.23
N VAL A 134 18.49 -3.43 -1.70
CA VAL A 134 18.71 -3.56 -0.25
C VAL A 134 19.85 -2.65 0.22
N ARG A 135 20.96 -2.63 -0.51
CA ARG A 135 22.15 -1.84 -0.14
C ARG A 135 21.89 -0.34 -0.19
N GLU A 136 21.15 0.12 -1.19
CA GLU A 136 21.00 1.54 -1.50
C GLU A 136 19.76 2.14 -0.88
N PHE A 137 18.80 1.36 -0.39
CA PHE A 137 17.57 1.87 0.23
C PHE A 137 17.43 1.42 1.70
N PRO A 138 18.40 1.75 2.57
CA PRO A 138 18.19 1.62 4.01
C PRO A 138 17.08 2.56 4.47
N LEU A 139 16.50 2.28 5.64
CA LEU A 139 15.37 3.02 6.23
C LEU A 139 15.58 4.54 6.21
N GLU A 140 16.77 4.98 6.57
CA GLU A 140 17.18 6.38 6.66
C GLU A 140 17.06 7.07 5.30
N ARG A 141 17.40 6.38 4.21
CA ARG A 141 17.28 6.91 2.86
C ARG A 141 15.81 6.96 2.43
N LEU A 142 15.01 5.93 2.73
CA LEU A 142 13.57 5.94 2.45
C LEU A 142 12.88 7.12 3.13
N MET A 143 13.22 7.38 4.38
CA MET A 143 12.72 8.54 5.13
C MET A 143 13.21 9.87 4.56
N ALA A 144 14.48 9.96 4.15
CA ALA A 144 15.03 11.18 3.53
C ALA A 144 14.33 11.52 2.20
N ILE A 145 14.08 10.51 1.35
CA ILE A 145 13.33 10.66 0.10
C ILE A 145 11.92 11.19 0.39
N THR A 146 11.22 10.61 1.37
CA THR A 146 9.88 11.03 1.77
C THR A 146 9.85 12.50 2.20
N ARG A 147 10.81 12.91 3.05
CA ARG A 147 10.92 14.32 3.50
C ARG A 147 11.19 15.26 2.33
N GLN A 148 12.06 14.87 1.40
CA GLN A 148 12.39 15.68 0.22
C GLN A 148 11.17 15.89 -0.69
N VAL A 149 10.41 14.83 -0.98
CA VAL A 149 9.19 14.92 -1.81
C VAL A 149 8.16 15.85 -1.16
N ARG A 150 7.93 15.72 0.15
CA ARG A 150 6.96 16.56 0.86
C ARG A 150 7.39 18.02 0.94
N ALA A 151 8.69 18.29 1.08
CA ALA A 151 9.22 19.66 1.09
C ALA A 151 9.10 20.36 -0.28
N ALA A 152 9.13 19.58 -1.36
CA ALA A 152 8.98 20.09 -2.73
C ALA A 152 7.51 20.23 -3.17
N ALA A 153 6.56 19.67 -2.41
CA ALA A 153 5.13 19.82 -2.71
C ALA A 153 4.71 21.29 -2.57
N PRO A 154 3.88 21.83 -3.47
CA PRO A 154 3.38 23.19 -3.33
C PRO A 154 2.67 23.32 -1.98
N ARG A 155 3.04 24.36 -1.22
CA ARG A 155 2.31 24.70 0.01
C ARG A 155 0.90 25.10 -0.42
N GLU A 156 -0.12 24.40 0.09
CA GLU A 156 -1.50 24.87 -0.04
C GLU A 156 -1.55 26.31 0.50
N PRO A 157 -2.24 27.25 -0.20
CA PRO A 157 -2.49 28.56 0.37
C PRO A 157 -3.22 28.38 1.71
N PRO A 158 -2.95 29.24 2.71
CA PRO A 158 -3.71 29.20 3.95
C PRO A 158 -5.21 29.36 3.63
N LEU A 159 -6.02 28.52 4.27
CA LEU A 159 -7.49 28.61 4.26
C LEU A 159 -7.97 29.99 4.67
#